data_AF-A0A411ZJ91-F1
#
_entry.id   AF-A0A411ZJ91-F1
#
_cell.length_a   1.000
_cell.length_b   1.000
_cell.length_c   1.000
_cell.angle_alpha   90.00
_cell.angle_beta   90.00
_cell.angle_gamma   90.00
#
_symmetry.space_group_name_H-M   'P 1'
#
loop_
_entity.id
_entity.type
_entity.pdbx_description
1 polymer ?
#
loop_
_entity_poly.entity_id
_entity_poly.type
_entity_poly.pdbx_seq_one_letter_code
_entity_poly.pdbx_strand_id
1 'polypeptide(L)'
;MKGKLVLEDGAVFYGDMLDERPVLGEVVFNTGMTGYQEILTDPSYCSQIVTLTYPLIGNYGAAKKFNQSRKCFFNGFIIGELCDIGSNWQKEEELAEFLKAQDIPCLYNVDTRAVTRHIRSLGAMKGVLVPETATQEEIDALMKNEIPKEVVKIVTTPKTYKMENPGGPHVVVMDFGIKQHILDSLHGIGCDLTIVPADTKADEIMALNPDGIFLSNGPGDPKDLPEIIEVVREIAGKKPTFGICLGHQLLSLAFGADTYKLKFGHRGSNQPVKNLLTGRVHITSQNHGYAVDEESLKGLPLEVTHRAVNDGTVEGIRHTQLPIFSVQYHPEASPGPDDNRYLFDQFWAMLQKGE
;
A
#
# COMPACT_ATOMS: atom_id res chain seq x y z
N MET A 1 1.69 2.55 -30.43
CA MET A 1 2.76 3.57 -30.49
C MET A 1 3.94 3.02 -29.74
N LYS A 2 5.20 3.31 -30.10
CA LYS A 2 6.35 2.72 -29.43
C LYS A 2 6.87 3.59 -28.28
N GLY A 3 7.26 2.94 -27.18
CA GLY A 3 7.82 3.60 -26.01
C GLY A 3 8.91 2.79 -25.36
N LYS A 4 9.55 3.40 -24.36
CA LYS A 4 10.62 2.77 -23.59
C LYS A 4 10.56 3.19 -22.12
N LEU A 5 10.91 2.24 -21.26
CA LEU A 5 11.31 2.46 -19.89
C LEU A 5 12.83 2.66 -19.86
N VAL A 6 13.30 3.73 -19.23
CA VAL A 6 14.71 3.94 -18.92
C VAL A 6 14.88 3.99 -17.40
N LEU A 7 15.78 3.18 -16.86
CA LEU A 7 16.11 3.13 -15.44
C LEU A 7 17.30 4.03 -15.10
N GLU A 8 17.44 4.41 -13.84
CA GLU A 8 18.51 5.31 -13.37
C GLU A 8 19.93 4.79 -13.64
N ASP A 9 20.08 3.47 -13.76
CA ASP A 9 21.35 2.81 -14.06
C ASP A 9 21.61 2.68 -15.58
N GLY A 10 20.72 3.20 -16.41
CA GLY A 10 20.82 3.20 -17.87
C GLY A 10 20.21 1.99 -18.56
N ALA A 11 19.62 1.03 -17.83
CA ALA A 11 18.90 -0.08 -18.47
C ALA A 11 17.66 0.42 -19.22
N VAL A 12 17.41 -0.12 -20.42
CA VAL A 12 16.32 0.28 -21.30
C VAL A 12 15.45 -0.92 -21.68
N PHE A 13 14.14 -0.75 -21.59
CA PHE A 13 13.16 -1.77 -21.97
C PHE A 13 12.12 -1.17 -22.92
N TYR A 14 11.90 -1.81 -24.06
CA TYR A 14 11.01 -1.32 -25.11
C TYR A 14 9.64 -1.99 -25.03
N GLY A 15 8.63 -1.26 -25.50
CA GLY A 15 7.26 -1.75 -25.59
C GLY A 15 6.39 -0.84 -26.44
N ASP A 16 5.09 -1.02 -26.31
CA ASP A 16 4.05 -0.17 -26.88
C ASP A 16 3.42 0.69 -25.79
N MET A 17 3.08 1.94 -26.12
CA MET A 17 2.43 2.88 -25.21
C MET A 17 0.96 3.08 -25.56
N LEU A 18 0.16 3.20 -24.51
CA LEU A 18 -1.24 3.60 -24.60
C LEU A 18 -1.40 5.12 -24.78
N ASP A 19 -0.48 5.89 -24.21
CA ASP A 19 -0.41 7.36 -24.21
C ASP A 19 1.07 7.81 -24.23
N GLU A 20 1.38 8.96 -24.82
CA GLU A 20 2.76 9.44 -25.01
C GLU A 20 3.31 10.28 -23.84
N ARG A 21 2.51 10.53 -22.80
CA ARG A 21 2.90 11.39 -21.67
C ARG A 21 4.08 10.79 -20.92
N PRO A 22 5.20 11.54 -20.80
CA PRO A 22 6.34 11.08 -20.04
C PRO A 22 6.03 11.10 -18.54
N VAL A 23 6.49 10.08 -17.82
CA VAL A 23 6.32 9.97 -16.37
C VAL A 23 7.59 9.50 -15.70
N LEU A 24 7.79 9.98 -14.47
CA LEU A 24 8.88 9.60 -13.57
C LEU A 24 8.27 8.89 -12.36
N GLY A 25 8.96 7.88 -11.84
CA GLY A 25 8.60 7.27 -10.57
C GLY A 25 9.61 6.22 -10.14
N GLU A 26 9.42 5.67 -8.94
CA GLU A 26 10.19 4.51 -8.49
C GLU A 26 9.60 3.26 -9.16
N VAL A 27 10.45 2.51 -9.88
CA VAL A 27 10.05 1.29 -10.58
C VAL A 27 10.05 0.12 -9.62
N VAL A 28 8.90 -0.50 -9.49
CA VAL A 28 8.65 -1.64 -8.61
C VAL A 28 7.95 -2.74 -9.40
N PHE A 29 7.95 -3.97 -8.88
CA PHE A 29 7.21 -5.07 -9.48
C PHE A 29 6.24 -5.69 -8.47
N ASN A 30 5.14 -6.25 -8.95
CA ASN A 30 4.17 -7.00 -8.15
C ASN A 30 3.92 -8.40 -8.75
N THR A 31 3.88 -9.42 -7.87
CA THR A 31 3.73 -10.83 -8.24
C THR A 31 2.29 -11.35 -8.31
N GLY A 32 1.30 -10.50 -8.00
CA GLY A 32 -0.12 -10.83 -8.10
C GLY A 32 -0.52 -11.20 -9.53
N MET A 33 -1.14 -12.37 -9.68
CA MET A 33 -1.64 -12.87 -10.97
C MET A 33 -3.08 -12.40 -11.29
N THR A 34 -3.77 -11.92 -10.26
CA THR A 34 -5.12 -11.37 -10.34
C THR A 34 -5.18 -10.11 -9.49
N GLY A 35 -6.20 -9.28 -9.72
CA GLY A 35 -6.41 -8.09 -8.91
C GLY A 35 -5.67 -6.85 -9.43
N TYR A 36 -5.41 -6.76 -10.73
CA TYR A 36 -4.67 -5.63 -11.30
C TYR A 36 -5.40 -4.30 -11.07
N GLN A 37 -6.73 -4.27 -11.03
CA GLN A 37 -7.49 -3.03 -10.80
C GLN A 37 -7.40 -2.58 -9.34
N GLU A 38 -7.50 -3.53 -8.41
CA GLU A 38 -7.32 -3.30 -6.98
C GLU A 38 -5.90 -2.81 -6.70
N ILE A 39 -4.89 -3.37 -7.38
CA ILE A 39 -3.52 -2.85 -7.37
C ILE A 39 -3.55 -1.41 -7.89
N LEU A 40 -3.99 -1.16 -9.13
CA LEU A 40 -4.01 0.16 -9.78
C LEU A 40 -4.68 1.28 -8.97
N THR A 41 -5.58 0.91 -8.05
CA THR A 41 -6.32 1.86 -7.22
C THR A 41 -5.90 1.85 -5.75
N ASP A 42 -4.85 1.11 -5.40
CA ASP A 42 -4.22 1.14 -4.07
C ASP A 42 -3.36 2.43 -3.93
N PRO A 43 -3.68 3.33 -2.98
CA PRO A 43 -2.93 4.56 -2.79
C PRO A 43 -1.47 4.36 -2.36
N SER A 44 -1.10 3.18 -1.84
CA SER A 44 0.28 2.87 -1.43
C SER A 44 1.28 2.90 -2.59
N TYR A 45 0.82 2.84 -3.84
CA TYR A 45 1.66 3.01 -5.04
C TYR A 45 1.80 4.46 -5.52
N CYS A 46 1.42 5.44 -4.70
CA CYS A 46 1.55 6.84 -5.07
C CYS A 46 2.98 7.17 -5.53
N SER A 47 3.10 7.79 -6.70
CA SER A 47 4.38 8.15 -7.33
C SER A 47 5.27 6.99 -7.80
N GLN A 48 4.76 5.76 -7.84
CA GLN A 48 5.48 4.58 -8.35
C GLN A 48 5.10 4.24 -9.80
N ILE A 49 6.01 3.57 -10.49
CA ILE A 49 5.77 2.90 -11.77
C ILE A 49 5.74 1.40 -11.50
N VAL A 50 4.59 0.76 -11.72
CA VAL A 50 4.37 -0.62 -11.28
C VAL A 50 4.42 -1.59 -12.45
N THR A 51 5.28 -2.58 -12.33
CA THR A 51 5.43 -3.69 -13.27
C THR A 51 4.67 -4.91 -12.76
N LEU A 52 3.70 -5.41 -13.53
CA LEU A 52 3.09 -6.71 -13.22
C LEU A 52 3.87 -7.85 -13.86
N THR A 53 4.16 -8.86 -13.03
CA THR A 53 4.88 -10.05 -13.50
C THR A 53 4.00 -11.03 -14.26
N TYR A 54 2.70 -11.06 -13.97
CA TYR A 54 1.76 -11.87 -14.73
C TYR A 54 1.56 -11.26 -16.13
N PRO A 55 1.75 -12.03 -17.21
CA PRO A 55 1.88 -11.46 -18.54
C PRO A 55 0.56 -10.90 -19.09
N LEU A 56 -0.57 -11.56 -18.86
CA LEU A 56 -1.85 -11.22 -19.49
C LEU A 56 -2.69 -10.32 -18.59
N ILE A 57 -2.71 -9.02 -18.85
CA ILE A 57 -3.38 -8.03 -17.98
C ILE A 57 -4.58 -7.40 -18.71
N GLY A 58 -5.71 -7.27 -18.01
CA GLY A 58 -6.98 -6.76 -18.58
C GLY A 58 -7.99 -7.84 -18.94
N ASN A 59 -7.68 -9.12 -18.69
CA ASN A 59 -8.51 -10.27 -19.07
C ASN A 59 -9.93 -10.29 -18.46
N TYR A 60 -10.20 -9.54 -17.39
CA TYR A 60 -11.54 -9.36 -16.82
C TYR A 60 -12.06 -7.91 -16.89
N GLY A 61 -11.40 -7.05 -17.69
CA GLY A 61 -11.70 -5.63 -17.82
C GLY A 61 -11.62 -4.86 -16.49
N ALA A 62 -12.41 -3.80 -16.35
CA ALA A 62 -12.51 -3.01 -15.12
C ALA A 62 -13.98 -2.82 -14.70
N ALA A 63 -14.19 -2.61 -13.39
CA ALA A 63 -15.50 -2.31 -12.81
C ALA A 63 -15.36 -1.50 -11.52
N LYS A 64 -16.23 -0.50 -11.31
CA LYS A 64 -16.12 0.44 -10.18
C LYS A 64 -16.00 -0.24 -8.82
N LYS A 65 -16.69 -1.38 -8.64
CA LYS A 65 -16.70 -2.11 -7.37
C LYS A 65 -15.34 -2.67 -6.91
N PHE A 66 -14.37 -2.75 -7.81
CA PHE A 66 -13.02 -3.22 -7.49
C PHE A 66 -12.06 -2.08 -7.11
N ASN A 67 -12.48 -0.82 -7.22
CA ASN A 67 -11.64 0.31 -6.86
C ASN A 67 -11.35 0.32 -5.36
N GLN A 68 -10.07 0.39 -5.00
CA GLN A 68 -9.60 0.52 -3.62
C GLN A 68 -9.47 1.98 -3.18
N SER A 69 -9.65 2.95 -4.07
CA SER A 69 -9.69 4.37 -3.72
C SER A 69 -10.42 5.20 -4.77
N ARG A 70 -10.49 6.52 -4.54
CA ARG A 70 -11.20 7.47 -5.41
C ARG A 70 -10.62 7.63 -6.81
N LYS A 71 -9.35 7.30 -7.02
CA LYS A 71 -8.64 7.39 -8.30
C LYS A 71 -7.35 6.56 -8.27
N CYS A 72 -6.74 6.33 -9.42
CA CYS A 72 -5.38 5.78 -9.47
C CYS A 72 -4.36 6.84 -9.00
N PHE A 73 -3.39 6.44 -8.16
CA PHE A 73 -2.31 7.31 -7.67
C PHE A 73 -0.94 6.98 -8.27
N PHE A 74 -0.89 6.00 -9.16
CA PHE A 74 0.30 5.52 -9.85
C PHE A 74 0.82 6.60 -10.81
N ASN A 75 2.13 6.64 -11.03
CA ASN A 75 2.70 7.45 -12.10
C ASN A 75 2.75 6.70 -13.43
N GLY A 76 2.87 5.36 -13.40
CA GLY A 76 2.88 4.57 -14.62
C GLY A 76 2.66 3.08 -14.39
N PHE A 77 2.34 2.38 -15.47
CA PHE A 77 2.02 0.96 -15.45
C PHE A 77 2.79 0.21 -16.53
N ILE A 78 3.39 -0.94 -16.18
CA ILE A 78 4.18 -1.77 -17.10
C ILE A 78 3.65 -3.20 -17.07
N ILE A 79 3.29 -3.72 -18.25
CA ILE A 79 2.69 -5.06 -18.39
C ILE A 79 3.30 -5.84 -19.56
N GLY A 80 3.14 -7.17 -19.50
CA GLY A 80 3.59 -8.06 -20.57
C GLY A 80 2.73 -7.89 -21.82
N GLU A 81 1.43 -8.08 -21.68
CA GLU A 81 0.45 -8.00 -22.76
C GLU A 81 -0.82 -7.34 -22.24
N LEU A 82 -1.37 -6.41 -23.03
CA LEU A 82 -2.65 -5.77 -22.76
C LEU A 82 -3.75 -6.56 -23.47
N CYS A 83 -4.71 -7.06 -22.71
CA CYS A 83 -5.86 -7.75 -23.27
C CYS A 83 -6.83 -6.74 -23.89
N ASP A 84 -7.07 -6.85 -25.21
CA ASP A 84 -7.95 -5.93 -25.94
C ASP A 84 -9.43 -6.10 -25.57
N ILE A 85 -9.85 -7.33 -25.28
CA ILE A 85 -11.24 -7.68 -24.98
C ILE A 85 -11.29 -8.52 -23.70
N GLY A 86 -11.61 -7.87 -22.59
CA GLY A 86 -11.85 -8.56 -21.32
C GLY A 86 -13.10 -9.43 -21.36
N SER A 87 -13.11 -10.54 -20.63
CA SER A 87 -14.24 -11.47 -20.56
C SER A 87 -14.59 -11.81 -19.12
N ASN A 88 -15.48 -11.00 -18.52
CA ASN A 88 -16.04 -11.24 -17.20
C ASN A 88 -17.47 -10.68 -17.12
N TRP A 89 -18.37 -11.35 -16.42
CA TRP A 89 -19.76 -10.92 -16.28
C TRP A 89 -19.92 -9.61 -15.50
N GLN A 90 -18.91 -9.24 -14.71
CA GLN A 90 -18.88 -8.01 -13.94
C GLN A 90 -18.14 -6.87 -14.65
N LYS A 91 -17.63 -7.10 -15.86
CA LYS A 91 -16.91 -6.08 -16.64
C LYS A 91 -17.85 -4.94 -16.98
N GLU A 92 -17.44 -3.71 -16.66
CA GLU A 92 -18.16 -2.48 -17.03
C GLU A 92 -17.47 -1.79 -18.21
N GLU A 93 -16.13 -1.83 -18.27
CA GLU A 93 -15.31 -1.23 -19.33
C GLU A 93 -14.02 -2.03 -19.58
N GLU A 94 -13.32 -1.75 -20.68
CA GLU A 94 -12.01 -2.37 -20.94
C GLU A 94 -10.91 -1.71 -20.12
N LEU A 95 -9.83 -2.45 -19.82
CA LEU A 95 -8.71 -1.91 -19.04
C LEU A 95 -8.06 -0.70 -19.72
N ALA A 96 -7.94 -0.72 -21.05
CA ALA A 96 -7.38 0.39 -21.81
C ALA A 96 -8.21 1.68 -21.67
N GLU A 97 -9.54 1.56 -21.60
CA GLU A 97 -10.46 2.68 -21.41
C GLU A 97 -10.35 3.22 -19.99
N PHE A 98 -10.33 2.32 -19.01
CA PHE A 98 -10.11 2.66 -17.60
C PHE A 98 -8.81 3.44 -17.38
N LEU A 99 -7.69 2.94 -17.92
CA LEU A 99 -6.37 3.59 -17.79
C LEU A 99 -6.36 5.00 -18.41
N LYS A 100 -6.99 5.19 -19.58
CA LYS A 100 -7.14 6.51 -20.21
C LYS A 100 -8.02 7.44 -19.37
N ALA A 101 -9.14 6.94 -18.84
CA ALA A 101 -10.04 7.72 -18.00
C ALA A 101 -9.40 8.15 -16.67
N GLN A 102 -8.47 7.33 -16.14
CA GLN A 102 -7.71 7.63 -14.93
C GLN A 102 -6.41 8.41 -15.20
N ASP A 103 -6.11 8.75 -16.46
CA ASP A 103 -4.86 9.40 -16.88
C ASP A 103 -3.61 8.64 -16.36
N ILE A 104 -3.56 7.33 -16.62
CA ILE A 104 -2.42 6.47 -16.25
C ILE A 104 -1.69 5.98 -17.51
N PRO A 105 -0.45 6.44 -17.75
CA PRO A 105 0.39 5.96 -18.83
C PRO A 105 0.73 4.48 -18.63
N CYS A 106 0.59 3.71 -19.70
CA CYS A 106 0.83 2.28 -19.71
C CYS A 106 1.80 1.90 -20.84
N LEU A 107 2.85 1.17 -20.48
CA LEU A 107 3.79 0.52 -21.38
C LEU A 107 3.51 -0.99 -21.38
N TYR A 108 3.11 -1.55 -22.51
CA TYR A 108 2.80 -2.98 -22.68
C TYR A 108 3.69 -3.60 -23.76
N ASN A 109 3.62 -4.92 -23.97
CA ASN A 109 4.56 -5.67 -24.83
C ASN A 109 6.02 -5.56 -24.36
N VAL A 110 6.22 -5.47 -23.04
CA VAL A 110 7.53 -5.39 -22.39
C VAL A 110 7.94 -6.76 -21.86
N ASP A 111 9.24 -7.07 -21.90
CA ASP A 111 9.79 -8.19 -21.12
C ASP A 111 9.77 -7.85 -19.61
N THR A 112 8.61 -7.98 -18.99
CA THR A 112 8.42 -7.69 -17.55
C THR A 112 9.25 -8.62 -16.67
N ARG A 113 9.64 -9.80 -17.17
CA ARG A 113 10.55 -10.71 -16.47
C ARG A 113 11.96 -10.13 -16.41
N ALA A 114 12.45 -9.53 -17.49
CA ALA A 114 13.73 -8.84 -17.51
C ALA A 114 13.74 -7.65 -16.54
N VAL A 115 12.71 -6.79 -16.59
CA VAL A 115 12.52 -5.66 -15.64
C VAL A 115 12.53 -6.18 -14.19
N THR A 116 11.73 -7.20 -13.89
CA THR A 116 11.63 -7.79 -12.54
C THR A 116 12.96 -8.34 -12.05
N ARG A 117 13.70 -9.07 -12.89
CA ARG A 117 15.02 -9.61 -12.52
C ARG A 117 16.02 -8.49 -12.25
N HIS A 118 15.95 -7.41 -13.02
CA HIS A 118 16.82 -6.25 -12.86
C HIS A 118 16.58 -5.55 -11.53
N ILE A 119 15.34 -5.15 -11.25
CA ILE A 119 14.92 -4.51 -10.00
C ILE A 119 15.19 -5.40 -8.78
N ARG A 120 14.93 -6.72 -8.86
CA ARG A 120 15.27 -7.64 -7.78
C ARG A 120 16.78 -7.68 -7.49
N SER A 121 17.60 -7.59 -8.52
CA SER A 121 19.06 -7.76 -8.41
C SER A 121 19.76 -6.49 -7.93
N LEU A 122 19.30 -5.31 -8.34
CA LEU A 122 19.93 -4.03 -8.02
C LEU A 122 19.17 -3.21 -6.97
N GLY A 123 17.86 -3.43 -6.86
CA GLY A 123 16.96 -2.71 -5.97
C GLY A 123 15.92 -1.88 -6.73
N ALA A 124 14.92 -1.40 -6.01
CA ALA A 124 13.97 -0.42 -6.55
C ALA A 124 14.68 0.91 -6.81
N MET A 125 14.38 1.52 -7.94
CA MET A 125 15.16 2.64 -8.48
C MET A 125 14.29 3.58 -9.30
N LYS A 126 14.78 4.78 -9.60
CA LYS A 126 14.03 5.69 -10.49
C LYS A 126 13.96 5.12 -11.90
N GLY A 127 12.84 5.36 -12.54
CA GLY A 127 12.64 5.09 -13.95
C GLY A 127 11.76 6.14 -14.60
N VAL A 128 11.93 6.32 -15.91
CA VAL A 128 11.06 7.15 -16.73
C VAL A 128 10.43 6.33 -17.83
N LEU A 129 9.13 6.50 -18.03
CA LEU A 129 8.44 6.04 -19.24
C LEU A 129 8.36 7.20 -20.21
N VAL A 130 8.81 6.99 -21.43
CA VAL A 130 8.85 8.01 -22.48
C VAL A 130 8.58 7.39 -23.85
N PRO A 131 8.12 8.18 -24.83
CA PRO A 131 8.10 7.74 -26.23
C PRO A 131 9.47 7.25 -26.69
N GLU A 132 9.51 6.31 -27.63
CA GLU A 132 10.77 5.78 -28.14
C GLU A 132 11.66 6.88 -28.75
N THR A 133 11.01 7.88 -29.37
CA THR A 133 11.60 9.06 -30.00
C THR A 133 12.20 10.06 -29.03
N ALA A 134 11.95 9.94 -27.72
CA ALA A 134 12.49 10.85 -26.72
C ALA A 134 14.03 10.83 -26.72
N THR A 135 14.62 12.03 -26.75
CA THR A 135 16.05 12.27 -26.75
C THR A 135 16.66 11.98 -25.38
N GLN A 136 17.98 11.75 -25.34
CA GLN A 136 18.68 11.55 -24.07
C GLN A 136 18.58 12.78 -23.16
N GLU A 137 18.58 13.99 -23.72
CA GLU A 137 18.47 15.24 -22.95
C GLU A 137 17.13 15.34 -22.20
N GLU A 138 16.02 14.94 -22.85
CA GLU A 138 14.70 14.89 -22.22
C GLU A 138 14.64 13.85 -21.09
N ILE A 139 15.23 12.67 -21.31
CA ILE A 139 15.32 11.60 -20.31
C ILE A 139 16.13 12.07 -19.11
N ASP A 140 17.29 12.68 -19.34
CA ASP A 140 18.17 13.19 -18.27
C ASP A 140 17.49 14.32 -17.49
N ALA A 141 16.73 15.19 -18.17
CA ALA A 141 15.96 16.24 -17.53
C ALA A 141 14.86 15.66 -16.61
N LEU A 142 14.15 14.63 -17.07
CA LEU A 142 13.15 13.93 -16.25
C LEU A 142 13.77 13.20 -15.06
N MET A 143 14.90 12.50 -15.25
CA MET A 143 15.59 11.77 -14.19
C MET A 143 16.13 12.66 -13.07
N LYS A 144 16.48 13.92 -13.40
CA LYS A 144 16.90 14.92 -12.40
C LYS A 144 15.78 15.36 -11.48
N ASN A 145 14.52 15.23 -11.88
CA ASN A 145 13.40 15.59 -11.01
C ASN A 145 13.35 14.69 -9.77
N GLU A 146 12.93 15.28 -8.66
CA GLU A 146 12.70 14.54 -7.42
C GLU A 146 11.33 13.88 -7.44
N ILE A 147 11.26 12.66 -6.91
CA ILE A 147 9.98 12.02 -6.63
C ILE A 147 9.40 12.69 -5.38
N PRO A 148 8.13 13.12 -5.38
CA PRO A 148 7.51 13.75 -4.22
C PRO A 148 7.67 12.88 -2.97
N LYS A 149 8.10 13.49 -1.85
CA LYS A 149 8.23 12.81 -0.56
C LYS A 149 6.95 12.84 0.26
N GLU A 150 6.20 13.94 0.19
CA GLU A 150 4.95 14.14 0.94
C GLU A 150 3.74 13.42 0.28
N VAL A 151 3.91 12.16 -0.12
CA VAL A 151 2.88 11.39 -0.83
C VAL A 151 1.64 11.12 0.00
N VAL A 152 1.75 11.07 1.33
CA VAL A 152 0.58 10.93 2.23
C VAL A 152 -0.37 12.13 2.09
N LYS A 153 0.16 13.36 1.99
CA LYS A 153 -0.66 14.58 1.79
C LYS A 153 -1.41 14.57 0.46
N ILE A 154 -0.89 13.86 -0.55
CA ILE A 154 -1.53 13.71 -1.87
C ILE A 154 -2.73 12.74 -1.78
N VAL A 155 -2.61 11.67 -0.99
CA VAL A 155 -3.57 10.56 -0.99
C VAL A 155 -4.64 10.67 0.11
N THR A 156 -4.34 11.27 1.26
CA THR A 156 -5.29 11.42 2.38
C THR A 156 -6.61 12.04 1.93
N THR A 157 -7.70 11.69 2.62
CA THR A 157 -8.97 12.39 2.49
C THR A 157 -8.81 13.89 2.79
N PRO A 158 -9.44 14.79 2.01
CA PRO A 158 -9.37 16.23 2.25
C PRO A 158 -10.26 16.69 3.43
N LYS A 159 -11.21 15.86 3.85
CA LYS A 159 -12.16 16.18 4.93
C LYS A 159 -12.55 14.92 5.69
N THR A 160 -12.90 15.11 6.95
CA THR A 160 -13.49 14.06 7.78
C THR A 160 -14.82 13.59 7.20
N TYR A 161 -15.04 12.28 7.17
CA TYR A 161 -16.31 11.66 6.79
C TYR A 161 -16.60 10.44 7.67
N LYS A 162 -17.81 9.90 7.58
CA LYS A 162 -18.28 8.82 8.45
C LYS A 162 -18.85 7.65 7.66
N MET A 163 -18.74 6.45 8.22
CA MET A 163 -19.50 5.28 7.83
C MET A 163 -20.27 4.80 9.05
N GLU A 164 -21.56 5.14 9.08
CA GLU A 164 -22.39 5.02 10.28
C GLU A 164 -22.82 3.58 10.52
N ASN A 165 -22.53 3.06 11.71
CA ASN A 165 -23.08 1.79 12.20
C ASN A 165 -23.66 1.98 13.61
N PRO A 166 -24.89 2.51 13.74
CA PRO A 166 -25.46 2.86 15.03
C PRO A 166 -25.46 1.67 16.01
N GLY A 167 -24.84 1.87 17.18
CA GLY A 167 -24.72 0.85 18.22
C GLY A 167 -23.45 0.00 18.16
N GLY A 168 -22.60 0.21 17.14
CA GLY A 168 -21.23 -0.30 17.10
C GLY A 168 -20.26 0.54 17.94
N PRO A 169 -19.09 0.00 18.32
CA PRO A 169 -17.99 0.75 18.89
C PRO A 169 -17.45 1.74 17.86
N HIS A 170 -17.14 2.93 18.34
CA HIS A 170 -16.68 4.04 17.54
C HIS A 170 -15.17 3.96 17.30
N VAL A 171 -14.77 3.84 16.03
CA VAL A 171 -13.37 3.79 15.63
C VAL A 171 -13.01 5.03 14.83
N VAL A 172 -11.99 5.75 15.30
CA VAL A 172 -11.36 6.82 14.52
C VAL A 172 -10.28 6.20 13.64
N VAL A 173 -10.41 6.40 12.33
CA VAL A 173 -9.51 5.88 11.30
C VAL A 173 -8.68 7.03 10.76
N MET A 174 -7.35 6.98 10.97
CA MET A 174 -6.44 7.93 10.36
C MET A 174 -6.13 7.49 8.93
N ASP A 175 -6.49 8.33 7.96
CA ASP A 175 -6.33 8.05 6.53
C ASP A 175 -4.97 8.54 6.02
N PHE A 176 -4.03 7.61 5.86
CA PHE A 176 -2.73 7.86 5.24
C PHE A 176 -2.68 7.49 3.75
N GLY A 177 -3.83 7.23 3.12
CA GLY A 177 -3.94 6.55 1.84
C GLY A 177 -4.69 5.23 1.97
N ILE A 178 -5.79 5.23 2.71
CA ILE A 178 -6.52 4.03 3.07
C ILE A 178 -7.15 3.35 1.85
N LYS A 179 -7.09 2.03 1.83
CA LYS A 179 -7.86 1.20 0.89
C LYS A 179 -9.31 1.06 1.35
N GLN A 180 -10.24 1.18 0.41
CA GLN A 180 -11.68 1.05 0.66
C GLN A 180 -12.02 -0.27 1.38
N HIS A 181 -11.38 -1.38 1.01
CA HIS A 181 -11.70 -2.67 1.62
C HIS A 181 -11.29 -2.76 3.10
N ILE A 182 -10.34 -1.95 3.59
CA ILE A 182 -10.07 -1.84 5.04
C ILE A 182 -11.31 -1.28 5.75
N LEU A 183 -11.87 -0.20 5.21
CA LEU A 183 -13.08 0.43 5.75
C LEU A 183 -14.27 -0.52 5.70
N ASP A 184 -14.46 -1.21 4.58
CA ASP A 184 -15.53 -2.21 4.43
C ASP A 184 -15.38 -3.36 5.42
N SER A 185 -14.14 -3.76 5.74
CA SER A 185 -13.87 -4.84 6.70
C SER A 185 -14.15 -4.42 8.14
N LEU A 186 -13.73 -3.22 8.54
CA LEU A 186 -14.05 -2.66 9.86
C LEU A 186 -15.55 -2.40 10.02
N HIS A 187 -16.19 -1.84 8.99
CA HIS A 187 -17.61 -1.55 9.03
C HIS A 187 -18.44 -2.84 9.03
N GLY A 188 -18.04 -3.84 8.24
CA GLY A 188 -18.71 -5.14 8.11
C GLY A 188 -18.69 -5.99 9.38
N ILE A 189 -17.71 -5.82 10.26
CA ILE A 189 -17.67 -6.46 11.59
C ILE A 189 -18.43 -5.67 12.66
N GLY A 190 -19.00 -4.50 12.32
CA GLY A 190 -19.87 -3.74 13.20
C GLY A 190 -19.35 -2.37 13.63
N CYS A 191 -18.18 -1.90 13.20
CA CYS A 191 -17.62 -0.62 13.67
C CYS A 191 -18.38 0.58 13.09
N ASP A 192 -18.59 1.58 13.95
CA ASP A 192 -18.96 2.94 13.55
C ASP A 192 -17.69 3.73 13.25
N LEU A 193 -17.52 4.25 12.04
CA LEU A 193 -16.23 4.81 11.60
C LEU A 193 -16.30 6.32 11.44
N THR A 194 -15.33 7.03 12.03
CA THR A 194 -14.97 8.40 11.62
C THR A 194 -13.60 8.37 10.96
N ILE A 195 -13.55 8.66 9.67
CA ILE A 195 -12.31 8.71 8.90
C ILE A 195 -11.80 10.14 8.89
N VAL A 196 -10.58 10.35 9.38
CA VAL A 196 -9.97 11.68 9.53
C VAL A 196 -8.75 11.85 8.62
N PRO A 197 -8.47 13.07 8.13
CA PRO A 197 -7.24 13.35 7.40
C PRO A 197 -5.96 12.99 8.18
N ALA A 198 -4.89 12.68 7.46
CA ALA A 198 -3.58 12.34 8.01
C ALA A 198 -2.99 13.37 8.99
N ASP A 199 -3.33 14.66 8.82
CA ASP A 199 -2.84 15.79 9.61
C ASP A 199 -3.75 16.17 10.79
N THR A 200 -4.76 15.35 11.09
CA THR A 200 -5.66 15.57 12.23
C THR A 200 -4.90 15.45 13.54
N LYS A 201 -5.07 16.43 14.43
CA LYS A 201 -4.33 16.52 15.70
C LYS A 201 -4.84 15.52 16.75
N ALA A 202 -3.98 15.18 17.70
CA ALA A 202 -4.29 14.22 18.76
C ALA A 202 -5.46 14.66 19.65
N ASP A 203 -5.56 15.95 19.99
CA ASP A 203 -6.67 16.50 20.78
C ASP A 203 -7.99 16.44 20.01
N GLU A 204 -7.98 16.75 18.72
CA GLU A 204 -9.14 16.62 17.83
C GLU A 204 -9.60 15.16 17.71
N ILE A 205 -8.67 14.21 17.56
CA ILE A 205 -8.96 12.77 17.54
C ILE A 205 -9.60 12.32 18.85
N MET A 206 -9.01 12.71 19.99
CA MET A 206 -9.53 12.30 21.30
C MET A 206 -10.86 12.96 21.64
N ALA A 207 -11.13 14.18 21.16
CA ALA A 207 -12.41 14.87 21.33
C ALA A 207 -13.57 14.14 20.64
N LEU A 208 -13.29 13.28 19.66
CA LEU A 208 -14.29 12.41 19.04
C LEU A 208 -14.72 11.24 19.94
N ASN A 209 -14.07 11.06 21.11
CA ASN A 209 -14.31 9.98 22.08
C ASN A 209 -14.30 8.56 21.47
N PRO A 210 -13.25 8.18 20.72
CA PRO A 210 -13.18 6.85 20.12
C PRO A 210 -13.15 5.73 21.18
N ASP A 211 -13.77 4.60 20.86
CA ASP A 211 -13.53 3.31 21.51
C ASP A 211 -12.24 2.66 21.02
N GLY A 212 -11.84 2.94 19.77
CA GLY A 212 -10.61 2.44 19.17
C GLY A 212 -10.01 3.40 18.14
N ILE A 213 -8.71 3.22 17.89
CA ILE A 213 -7.97 3.98 16.89
C ILE A 213 -7.41 3.01 15.85
N PHE A 214 -7.55 3.38 14.58
CA PHE A 214 -7.02 2.60 13.48
C PHE A 214 -6.06 3.44 12.63
N LEU A 215 -4.89 2.89 12.34
CA LEU A 215 -3.83 3.52 11.55
C LEU A 215 -3.74 2.82 10.19
N SER A 216 -4.13 3.50 9.11
CA SER A 216 -4.27 2.87 7.79
C SER A 216 -2.94 2.55 7.11
N ASN A 217 -3.04 1.87 5.98
CA ASN A 217 -1.95 1.82 5.00
C ASN A 217 -1.73 3.19 4.35
N GLY A 218 -0.62 3.32 3.64
CA GLY A 218 -0.29 4.51 2.85
C GLY A 218 1.00 4.35 2.06
N PRO A 219 1.36 5.34 1.24
CA PRO A 219 2.61 5.37 0.47
C PRO A 219 3.75 6.05 1.24
N GLY A 220 4.97 5.91 0.71
CA GLY A 220 6.13 6.70 1.13
C GLY A 220 6.98 6.10 2.24
N ASP A 221 7.99 6.86 2.68
CA ASP A 221 8.82 6.54 3.84
C ASP A 221 8.10 7.04 5.12
N PRO A 222 7.87 6.19 6.13
CA PRO A 222 7.30 6.64 7.40
C PRO A 222 8.15 7.72 8.09
N LYS A 223 9.47 7.78 7.85
CA LYS A 223 10.37 8.80 8.43
C LYS A 223 10.18 10.20 7.85
N ASP A 224 9.54 10.32 6.69
CA ASP A 224 9.17 11.61 6.09
C ASP A 224 7.91 12.22 6.76
N LEU A 225 7.36 11.58 7.81
CA LEU A 225 6.11 11.97 8.47
C LEU A 225 6.28 12.27 9.97
N PRO A 226 7.25 13.11 10.40
CA PRO A 226 7.54 13.35 11.81
C PRO A 226 6.32 13.87 12.59
N GLU A 227 5.53 14.77 12.00
CA GLU A 227 4.33 15.32 12.65
C GLU A 227 3.27 14.24 12.93
N ILE A 228 3.09 13.28 12.01
CA ILE A 228 2.16 12.16 12.21
C ILE A 228 2.70 11.21 13.28
N ILE A 229 4.01 10.98 13.33
CA ILE A 229 4.63 10.15 14.38
C ILE A 229 4.38 10.76 15.77
N GLU A 230 4.49 12.08 15.92
CA GLU A 230 4.16 12.76 17.18
C GLU A 230 2.68 12.56 17.55
N VAL A 231 1.76 12.76 16.62
CA VAL A 231 0.32 12.53 16.85
C VAL A 231 0.05 11.09 17.27
N VAL A 232 0.62 10.11 16.55
CA VAL A 232 0.47 8.69 16.89
C VAL A 232 1.05 8.40 18.27
N ARG A 233 2.18 9.00 18.64
CA ARG A 233 2.78 8.86 19.99
C ARG A 233 1.86 9.42 21.07
N GLU A 234 1.21 10.55 20.83
CA GLU A 234 0.30 11.17 21.79
C GLU A 234 -0.98 10.36 22.02
N ILE A 235 -1.47 9.65 21.01
CA ILE A 235 -2.71 8.86 21.09
C ILE A 235 -2.46 7.37 21.42
N ALA A 236 -1.29 6.84 21.08
CA ALA A 236 -0.92 5.47 21.38
C ALA A 236 -0.95 5.21 22.89
N GLY A 237 -1.74 4.22 23.29
CA GLY A 237 -1.92 3.84 24.69
C GLY A 237 -3.11 4.49 25.40
N LYS A 238 -3.80 5.43 24.76
CA LYS A 238 -5.07 5.98 25.30
C LYS A 238 -6.28 5.10 24.99
N LYS A 239 -6.24 4.39 23.86
CA LYS A 239 -7.31 3.51 23.37
C LYS A 239 -6.72 2.28 22.68
N PRO A 240 -7.47 1.17 22.56
CA PRO A 240 -7.11 0.07 21.69
C PRO A 240 -6.69 0.57 20.30
N THR A 241 -5.55 0.12 19.79
CA THR A 241 -5.00 0.60 18.52
C THR A 241 -4.60 -0.54 17.61
N PHE A 242 -5.00 -0.46 16.34
CA PHE A 242 -4.58 -1.38 15.29
C PHE A 242 -3.97 -0.63 14.10
N GLY A 243 -2.76 -1.01 13.68
CA GLY A 243 -2.08 -0.42 12.52
C GLY A 243 -1.81 -1.42 11.40
N ILE A 244 -1.93 -0.97 10.15
CA ILE A 244 -1.69 -1.78 8.94
C ILE A 244 -0.68 -1.10 8.02
N CYS A 245 0.32 -1.84 7.53
CA CYS A 245 1.33 -1.38 6.58
C CYS A 245 2.05 -0.10 7.06
N LEU A 246 1.73 1.08 6.51
CA LEU A 246 2.28 2.36 7.00
C LEU A 246 1.92 2.60 8.47
N GLY A 247 0.69 2.28 8.88
CA GLY A 247 0.27 2.37 10.28
C GLY A 247 1.08 1.48 11.22
N HIS A 248 1.56 0.32 10.75
CA HIS A 248 2.48 -0.54 11.52
C HIS A 248 3.83 0.14 11.75
N GLN A 249 4.37 0.80 10.72
CA GLN A 249 5.64 1.49 10.77
C GLN A 249 5.57 2.75 11.64
N LEU A 250 4.54 3.58 11.45
CA LEU A 250 4.31 4.79 12.25
C LEU A 250 4.13 4.47 13.73
N LEU A 251 3.37 3.41 14.05
CA LEU A 251 3.20 2.95 15.43
C LEU A 251 4.53 2.50 16.03
N SER A 252 5.36 1.78 15.28
CA SER A 252 6.68 1.33 15.74
C SER A 252 7.61 2.51 16.03
N LEU A 253 7.68 3.48 15.13
CA LEU A 253 8.45 4.73 15.30
C LEU A 253 7.93 5.58 16.47
N ALA A 254 6.63 5.62 16.69
CA ALA A 254 6.03 6.33 17.82
C ALA A 254 6.51 5.77 19.17
N PHE A 255 6.72 4.45 19.26
CA PHE A 255 7.32 3.79 20.43
C PHE A 255 8.84 3.82 20.48
N GLY A 256 9.51 4.45 19.51
CA GLY A 256 10.97 4.64 19.49
C GLY A 256 11.75 3.56 18.74
N ALA A 257 11.07 2.68 17.99
CA ALA A 257 11.75 1.78 17.06
C ALA A 257 12.29 2.55 15.85
N ASP A 258 12.97 1.85 14.95
CA ASP A 258 13.48 2.38 13.69
C ASP A 258 12.94 1.61 12.48
N THR A 259 13.04 2.23 11.30
CA THR A 259 12.65 1.65 10.01
C THR A 259 13.78 1.74 8.99
N TYR A 260 13.80 0.82 8.02
CA TYR A 260 14.76 0.82 6.94
C TYR A 260 14.10 0.51 5.60
N LYS A 261 14.73 0.96 4.51
CA LYS A 261 14.29 0.67 3.14
C LYS A 261 14.71 -0.74 2.73
N LEU A 262 13.75 -1.54 2.28
CA LEU A 262 14.01 -2.84 1.68
C LEU A 262 14.63 -2.66 0.30
N LYS A 263 15.44 -3.63 -0.12
CA LYS A 263 16.12 -3.60 -1.43
C LYS A 263 15.13 -3.39 -2.58
N PHE A 264 14.06 -4.18 -2.62
CA PHE A 264 12.99 -4.06 -3.63
C PHE A 264 11.58 -4.15 -3.03
N GLY A 265 11.46 -4.24 -1.70
CA GLY A 265 10.19 -4.36 -0.97
C GLY A 265 9.47 -5.70 -1.16
N HIS A 266 8.31 -5.81 -0.54
CA HIS A 266 7.39 -6.93 -0.75
C HIS A 266 6.12 -6.45 -1.42
N ARG A 267 5.85 -7.02 -2.60
CA ARG A 267 4.74 -6.63 -3.47
C ARG A 267 4.16 -7.85 -4.15
N GLY A 268 3.04 -8.34 -3.66
CA GLY A 268 2.45 -9.58 -4.14
C GLY A 268 1.38 -10.14 -3.22
N SER A 269 0.67 -11.14 -3.71
CA SER A 269 -0.42 -11.82 -2.98
C SER A 269 -0.07 -13.26 -2.57
N ASN A 270 1.23 -13.57 -2.50
CA ASN A 270 1.74 -14.91 -2.24
C ASN A 270 2.82 -14.94 -1.15
N GLN A 271 2.85 -13.94 -0.26
CA GLN A 271 3.91 -13.78 0.72
C GLN A 271 3.61 -14.56 2.01
N PRO A 272 4.39 -15.61 2.34
CA PRO A 272 4.16 -16.42 3.53
C PRO A 272 4.64 -15.70 4.79
N VAL A 273 3.73 -15.52 5.75
CA VAL A 273 4.02 -14.91 7.05
C VAL A 273 3.69 -15.90 8.15
N LYS A 274 4.64 -16.10 9.07
CA LYS A 274 4.48 -16.96 10.25
C LYS A 274 4.03 -16.12 11.44
N ASN A 275 2.90 -16.49 12.03
CA ASN A 275 2.49 -16.02 13.35
C ASN A 275 3.30 -16.77 14.42
N LEU A 276 4.13 -16.05 15.17
CA LEU A 276 5.07 -16.62 16.14
C LEU A 276 4.38 -17.15 17.40
N LEU A 277 3.19 -16.62 17.73
CA LEU A 277 2.42 -17.03 18.91
C LEU A 277 1.76 -18.40 18.70
N THR A 278 1.28 -18.66 17.48
CA THR A 278 0.55 -19.91 17.16
C THR A 278 1.40 -20.91 16.38
N GLY A 279 2.52 -20.46 15.80
CA GLY A 279 3.35 -21.24 14.88
C GLY A 279 2.75 -21.41 13.47
N ARG A 280 1.55 -20.89 13.20
CA ARG A 280 0.87 -21.00 11.91
C ARG A 280 1.47 -20.10 10.86
N VAL A 281 1.41 -20.53 9.60
CA VAL A 281 1.81 -19.75 8.43
C VAL A 281 0.56 -19.42 7.62
N HIS A 282 0.44 -18.16 7.24
CA HIS A 282 -0.62 -17.65 6.39
C HIS A 282 -0.01 -17.08 5.11
N ILE A 283 -0.73 -17.17 3.99
CA ILE A 283 -0.37 -16.44 2.78
C ILE A 283 -0.99 -15.04 2.91
N THR A 284 -0.24 -14.02 2.55
CA THR A 284 -0.62 -12.62 2.74
C THR A 284 -0.51 -11.82 1.45
N SER A 285 -1.26 -10.73 1.40
CA SER A 285 -1.08 -9.66 0.43
C SER A 285 -0.17 -8.58 1.01
N GLN A 286 0.85 -8.17 0.28
CA GLN A 286 1.84 -7.19 0.73
C GLN A 286 2.10 -6.15 -0.34
N ASN A 287 2.27 -4.90 0.11
CA ASN A 287 2.71 -3.77 -0.68
C ASN A 287 3.47 -2.78 0.21
N HIS A 288 4.76 -3.00 0.43
CA HIS A 288 5.62 -2.06 1.17
C HIS A 288 7.08 -2.10 0.71
N GLY A 289 7.71 -0.92 0.73
CA GLY A 289 9.14 -0.74 0.44
C GLY A 289 10.01 -0.56 1.68
N TYR A 290 9.40 -0.45 2.86
CA TYR A 290 10.07 -0.23 4.15
C TYR A 290 9.67 -1.31 5.14
N ALA A 291 10.51 -1.56 6.13
CA ALA A 291 10.26 -2.52 7.20
C ALA A 291 10.77 -1.95 8.54
N VAL A 292 10.20 -2.47 9.63
CA VAL A 292 10.67 -2.17 11.00
C VAL A 292 11.95 -2.94 11.28
N ASP A 293 12.94 -2.27 11.86
CA ASP A 293 14.19 -2.88 12.29
C ASP A 293 13.97 -3.64 13.62
N GLU A 294 14.13 -4.96 13.60
CA GLU A 294 13.96 -5.80 14.79
C GLU A 294 14.94 -5.44 15.90
N GLU A 295 16.17 -5.08 15.55
CA GLU A 295 17.21 -4.75 16.54
C GLU A 295 16.86 -3.48 17.32
N SER A 296 16.20 -2.53 16.65
CA SER A 296 15.70 -1.30 17.27
C SER A 296 14.56 -1.52 18.28
N LEU A 297 13.93 -2.71 18.29
CA LEU A 297 12.87 -3.04 19.25
C LEU A 297 13.43 -3.38 20.64
N LYS A 298 14.74 -3.61 20.78
CA LYS A 298 15.36 -4.02 22.04
C LYS A 298 15.17 -2.96 23.13
N GLY A 299 14.56 -3.38 24.23
CA GLY A 299 14.28 -2.50 25.39
C GLY A 299 13.00 -1.68 25.26
N LEU A 300 12.30 -1.76 24.13
CA LEU A 300 10.97 -1.16 23.95
C LEU A 300 9.89 -2.12 24.45
N PRO A 301 8.70 -1.62 24.82
CA PRO A 301 7.58 -2.47 25.26
C PRO A 301 6.84 -3.12 24.07
N LEU A 302 7.58 -3.49 23.02
CA LEU A 302 7.07 -4.09 21.79
C LEU A 302 7.68 -5.48 21.59
N GLU A 303 6.86 -6.42 21.16
CA GLU A 303 7.32 -7.76 20.79
C GLU A 303 6.86 -8.13 19.37
N VAL A 304 7.72 -8.87 18.66
CA VAL A 304 7.43 -9.36 17.31
C VAL A 304 6.40 -10.48 17.39
N THR A 305 5.32 -10.35 16.62
CA THR A 305 4.23 -11.35 16.55
C THR A 305 4.22 -12.11 15.25
N HIS A 306 4.71 -11.50 14.16
CA HIS A 306 4.69 -12.06 12.83
C HIS A 306 6.04 -11.87 12.15
N ARG A 307 6.46 -12.86 11.36
CA ARG A 307 7.72 -12.83 10.61
C ARG A 307 7.54 -13.36 9.20
N ALA A 308 8.15 -12.70 8.22
CA ALA A 308 8.21 -13.18 6.85
C ALA A 308 9.01 -14.49 6.80
N VAL A 309 8.46 -15.52 6.16
CA VAL A 309 9.14 -16.82 6.07
C VAL A 309 10.29 -16.78 5.06
N ASN A 310 10.20 -15.92 4.05
CA ASN A 310 11.16 -15.86 2.94
C ASN A 310 12.50 -15.22 3.34
N ASP A 311 12.47 -14.13 4.10
CA ASP A 311 13.66 -13.31 4.40
C ASP A 311 13.76 -12.87 5.87
N GLY A 312 12.78 -13.23 6.71
CA GLY A 312 12.84 -13.03 8.15
C GLY A 312 12.50 -11.62 8.63
N THR A 313 12.01 -10.73 7.78
CA THR A 313 11.61 -9.37 8.18
C THR A 313 10.44 -9.38 9.17
N VAL A 314 10.34 -8.32 9.97
CA VAL A 314 9.23 -8.12 10.91
C VAL A 314 7.95 -7.86 10.12
N GLU A 315 6.91 -8.64 10.42
CA GLU A 315 5.60 -8.56 9.74
C GLU A 315 4.47 -8.16 10.68
N GLY A 316 4.78 -8.00 11.96
CA GLY A 316 3.79 -7.59 12.95
C GLY A 316 4.39 -7.52 14.33
N ILE A 317 3.85 -6.61 15.13
CA ILE A 317 4.25 -6.37 16.50
C ILE A 317 3.01 -6.25 17.39
N ARG A 318 3.20 -6.41 18.69
CA ARG A 318 2.22 -5.97 19.68
C ARG A 318 2.91 -5.33 20.87
N HIS A 319 2.19 -4.46 21.55
CA HIS A 319 2.65 -3.94 22.83
C HIS A 319 2.49 -5.01 23.91
N THR A 320 3.42 -5.08 24.85
CA THR A 320 3.46 -6.13 25.90
C THR A 320 2.35 -6.00 26.94
N GLN A 321 1.92 -4.77 27.23
CA GLN A 321 0.88 -4.45 28.22
C GLN A 321 -0.39 -3.78 27.66
N LEU A 322 -0.26 -2.83 26.74
CA LEU A 322 -1.36 -2.05 26.18
C LEU A 322 -2.11 -2.82 25.08
N PRO A 323 -3.40 -2.53 24.84
CA PRO A 323 -4.21 -3.14 23.78
C PRO A 323 -3.81 -2.60 22.40
N ILE A 324 -2.58 -2.87 21.97
CA ILE A 324 -2.00 -2.31 20.75
C ILE A 324 -1.33 -3.43 19.96
N PHE A 325 -1.66 -3.54 18.68
CA PHE A 325 -0.95 -4.40 17.74
C PHE A 325 -0.95 -3.82 16.34
N SER A 326 -0.07 -4.33 15.48
CA SER A 326 -0.04 -3.93 14.08
C SER A 326 0.58 -5.01 13.21
N VAL A 327 0.29 -4.96 11.92
CA VAL A 327 0.86 -5.86 10.90
C VAL A 327 1.34 -5.10 9.67
N GLN A 328 2.40 -5.60 9.05
CA GLN A 328 3.04 -4.96 7.89
C GLN A 328 2.34 -5.31 6.57
N TYR A 329 1.71 -6.48 6.49
CA TYR A 329 0.91 -6.94 5.36
C TYR A 329 -0.53 -6.40 5.41
N HIS A 330 -1.36 -6.78 4.43
CA HIS A 330 -2.73 -6.31 4.22
C HIS A 330 -3.76 -7.42 4.50
N PRO A 331 -4.32 -7.50 5.73
CA PRO A 331 -5.35 -8.46 6.12
C PRO A 331 -6.67 -8.31 5.38
N GLU A 332 -6.98 -7.12 4.86
CA GLU A 332 -8.14 -6.85 4.01
C GLU A 332 -7.98 -7.45 2.60
N ALA A 333 -6.75 -7.84 2.24
CA ALA A 333 -6.36 -8.29 0.92
C ALA A 333 -6.75 -7.28 -0.16
N SER A 334 -7.55 -7.67 -1.15
CA SER A 334 -8.03 -6.80 -2.23
C SER A 334 -6.89 -6.08 -2.96
N PRO A 335 -6.08 -6.85 -3.72
CA PRO A 335 -6.26 -8.28 -4.00
C PRO A 335 -5.49 -9.20 -3.05
N GLY A 336 -5.76 -10.50 -3.13
CA GLY A 336 -5.02 -11.54 -2.44
C GLY A 336 -5.88 -12.42 -1.52
N PRO A 337 -5.24 -13.29 -0.72
CA PRO A 337 -5.92 -14.26 0.15
C PRO A 337 -6.58 -13.58 1.35
N ASP A 338 -7.73 -14.10 1.77
CA ASP A 338 -8.51 -13.61 2.90
C ASP A 338 -8.21 -14.32 4.24
N ASP A 339 -7.17 -15.16 4.28
CA ASP A 339 -6.69 -15.96 5.42
C ASP A 339 -6.47 -15.17 6.72
N ASN A 340 -6.32 -13.84 6.64
CA ASN A 340 -5.85 -12.99 7.74
C ASN A 340 -6.94 -12.07 8.31
N ARG A 341 -8.20 -12.20 7.87
CA ARG A 341 -9.32 -11.38 8.35
C ARG A 341 -9.56 -11.48 9.86
N TYR A 342 -9.11 -12.56 10.51
CA TYR A 342 -9.15 -12.74 11.96
C TYR A 342 -8.50 -11.58 12.75
N LEU A 343 -7.59 -10.81 12.13
CA LEU A 343 -6.99 -9.65 12.77
C LEU A 343 -7.99 -8.51 12.99
N PHE A 344 -8.98 -8.37 12.12
CA PHE A 344 -10.10 -7.45 12.33
C PHE A 344 -11.00 -7.93 13.48
N ASP A 345 -11.30 -9.23 13.54
CA ASP A 345 -12.05 -9.83 14.65
C ASP A 345 -11.31 -9.67 15.99
N GLN A 346 -9.97 -9.81 15.97
CA GLN A 346 -9.13 -9.57 17.14
C GLN A 346 -9.23 -8.11 17.60
N PHE A 347 -9.16 -7.15 16.68
CA PHE A 347 -9.32 -5.73 17.01
C PHE A 347 -10.71 -5.46 17.58
N TRP A 348 -11.76 -5.97 16.94
CA TRP A 348 -13.13 -5.86 17.44
C TRP A 348 -13.29 -6.39 18.87
N ALA A 349 -12.76 -7.58 19.14
CA ALA A 349 -12.80 -8.18 20.48
C ALA A 349 -12.03 -7.36 21.53
N MET A 350 -11.03 -6.56 21.12
CA MET A 350 -10.34 -5.62 22.01
C MET A 350 -11.21 -4.42 22.37
N LEU A 351 -12.05 -3.94 21.44
CA LEU A 351 -12.98 -2.83 21.68
C LEU A 351 -14.07 -3.22 22.69
N GLN A 352 -14.54 -4.46 22.64
CA GLN A 352 -15.60 -4.98 23.52
C GLN A 352 -15.14 -5.22 24.96
N LYS A 353 -13.83 -5.33 25.21
CA LYS A 353 -13.27 -5.59 26.55
C LYS A 353 -13.01 -4.33 27.37
N GLY A 354 -13.37 -3.16 26.85
CA GLY A 354 -13.30 -1.90 27.57
C GLY A 354 -14.43 -1.74 28.58
N GLU A 355 -14.35 -2.48 29.70
CA GLU A 355 -15.03 -2.16 30.97
C GLU A 355 -14.03 -1.70 32.02
#